data_AF-A0A847F6S8-F1
#
_entry.id   AF-A0A847F6S8-F1
#
_cell.length_a   1.000
_cell.length_b   1.000
_cell.length_c   1.000
_cell.angle_alpha   90.00
_cell.angle_beta   90.00
_cell.angle_gamma   90.00
#
_symmetry.space_group_name_H-M   'P 1'
#
loop_
_entity.id
_entity.type
_entity.pdbx_description
1 polymer ?
#
loop_
_entity_poly.entity_id
_entity_poly.type
_entity_poly.pdbx_seq_one_letter_code
_entity_poly.pdbx_strand_id
1 'polypeptide(L)'
;MAQFREYEIGARVFFDGTPYEVVERANTRWGSPTYRVRELGGEVKRWLPPPLLEKKSKILDKSGVRAFVERFYAKVAEDGLLGPVFERRIHGEWGPHLDTMVLFWSAVLLREMNYRGSPPAAHRAIEELEPKMFKRWLELFHETMHELFEAPLADSLYERAARIAHMLSANVLGQPFTELLEA
;
A
#
# COMPACT_ATOMS: atom_id res chain seq x y z
N MET A 1 11.16 10.09 14.16
CA MET A 1 11.42 9.48 12.84
C MET A 1 11.03 8.02 12.94
N ALA A 2 10.28 7.50 11.97
CA ALA A 2 9.93 6.09 11.92
C ALA A 2 11.20 5.23 11.87
N GLN A 3 11.37 4.31 12.81
CA GLN A 3 12.51 3.40 12.88
C GLN A 3 12.13 2.10 12.18
N PHE A 4 12.68 1.89 10.98
CA PHE A 4 12.43 0.70 10.19
C PHE A 4 13.46 -0.38 10.52
N ARG A 5 13.04 -1.65 10.47
CA ARG A 5 13.93 -2.79 10.65
C ARG A 5 14.94 -2.85 9.50
N GLU A 6 16.23 -2.77 9.78
CA GLU A 6 17.22 -3.00 8.73
C GLU A 6 17.48 -4.50 8.52
N TYR A 7 17.71 -4.89 7.26
CA TYR A 7 18.13 -6.25 6.91
C TYR A 7 19.54 -6.21 6.34
N GLU A 8 20.41 -7.10 6.81
CA GLU A 8 21.75 -7.25 6.24
C GLU A 8 21.70 -8.02 4.91
N ILE A 9 22.67 -7.78 4.02
CA ILE A 9 22.86 -8.62 2.83
C ILE A 9 23.18 -10.06 3.30
N GLY A 10 22.51 -11.05 2.71
CA GLY A 10 22.54 -12.45 3.13
C GLY A 10 21.52 -12.80 4.23
N ALA A 11 20.79 -11.82 4.77
CA ALA A 11 19.74 -12.10 5.75
C ALA A 11 18.60 -12.90 5.10
N ARG A 12 18.09 -13.90 5.84
CA ARG A 12 16.88 -14.63 5.48
C ARG A 12 15.65 -13.90 5.99
N VAL A 13 14.74 -13.59 5.08
CA VAL A 13 13.50 -12.89 5.35
C VAL A 13 12.32 -13.71 4.83
N PHE A 14 11.19 -13.66 5.52
CA PHE A 14 9.98 -14.35 5.12
C PHE A 14 8.95 -13.33 4.68
N PHE A 15 8.35 -13.54 3.51
CA PHE A 15 7.25 -12.76 3.00
C PHE A 15 6.16 -13.71 2.50
N ASP A 16 4.92 -13.57 3.00
CA ASP A 16 3.79 -14.46 2.74
C ASP A 16 4.13 -15.95 2.89
N GLY A 17 4.90 -16.29 3.94
CA GLY A 17 5.33 -17.66 4.22
C GLY A 17 6.44 -18.19 3.29
N THR A 18 6.87 -17.42 2.28
CA THR A 18 7.95 -17.78 1.37
C THR A 18 9.28 -17.23 1.88
N PRO A 19 10.35 -18.05 1.97
CA PRO A 19 11.66 -17.59 2.40
C PRO A 19 12.47 -16.97 1.26
N TYR A 20 13.10 -15.84 1.54
CA TYR A 20 13.98 -15.13 0.63
C TYR A 20 15.31 -14.78 1.30
N GLU A 21 16.33 -14.56 0.48
CA GLU A 21 17.63 -14.02 0.87
C GLU A 21 17.79 -12.59 0.34
N VAL A 22 18.24 -11.67 1.19
CA VAL A 22 18.58 -10.30 0.79
C VAL A 22 19.85 -10.32 -0.04
N VAL A 23 19.76 -9.91 -1.31
CA VAL A 23 20.91 -9.89 -2.24
C VAL A 23 21.45 -8.48 -2.47
N GLU A 24 20.64 -7.46 -2.24
CA GLU A 24 21.01 -6.06 -2.48
C GLU A 24 20.25 -5.15 -1.51
N ARG A 25 20.90 -4.09 -1.03
CA ARG A 25 20.29 -2.99 -0.30
C ARG A 25 20.36 -1.73 -1.15
N ALA A 26 19.23 -1.07 -1.31
CA ALA A 26 19.14 0.25 -1.91
C ALA A 26 18.28 1.16 -1.03
N ASN A 27 18.17 2.42 -1.42
CA ASN A 27 17.17 3.32 -0.87
C ASN A 27 16.13 3.61 -1.94
N THR A 28 14.87 3.75 -1.53
CA THR A 28 13.90 4.43 -2.36
C THR A 28 14.42 5.83 -2.66
N ARG A 29 13.92 6.47 -3.71
CA ARG A 29 14.26 7.87 -4.04
C ARG A 29 13.89 8.89 -2.92
N TRP A 30 13.28 8.43 -1.83
CA TRP A 30 12.87 9.20 -0.65
C TRP A 30 13.69 8.89 0.60
N GLY A 31 14.73 8.05 0.48
CA GLY A 31 15.67 7.74 1.55
C GLY A 31 15.26 6.58 2.46
N SER A 32 14.08 5.97 2.28
CA SER A 32 13.70 4.74 2.99
C SER A 32 14.53 3.56 2.45
N PRO A 33 15.03 2.65 3.29
CA PRO A 33 15.72 1.46 2.81
C PRO A 33 14.75 0.51 2.07
N THR A 34 15.21 -0.12 1.01
CA THR A 34 14.53 -1.20 0.27
C THR A 34 15.54 -2.28 -0.11
N TYR A 35 15.08 -3.50 -0.35
CA TYR A 35 15.95 -4.66 -0.48
C TYR A 35 15.57 -5.48 -1.70
N ARG A 36 16.55 -5.85 -2.51
CA ARG A 36 16.34 -6.86 -3.53
C ARG A 36 16.53 -8.22 -2.88
N VAL A 37 15.63 -9.13 -3.17
CA VAL A 37 15.64 -10.47 -2.59
C VAL A 37 15.57 -11.55 -3.65
N ARG A 38 16.19 -12.69 -3.33
CA ARG A 38 16.13 -13.93 -4.11
C ARG A 38 15.35 -14.97 -3.31
N GLU A 39 14.39 -15.62 -3.96
CA GLU A 39 13.68 -16.76 -3.37
C GLU A 39 14.69 -17.88 -3.13
N LEU A 40 14.67 -18.54 -1.96
CA LEU A 40 15.65 -19.61 -1.68
C LEU A 40 15.47 -20.77 -2.66
N GLY A 41 16.43 -20.94 -3.57
CA GLY A 41 16.40 -21.96 -4.63
C GLY A 41 15.75 -21.52 -5.95
N GLY A 42 15.35 -20.24 -6.07
CA GLY A 42 14.75 -19.66 -7.27
C GLY A 42 15.54 -18.48 -7.84
N GLU A 43 14.98 -17.84 -8.86
CA GLU A 43 15.53 -16.64 -9.47
C GLU A 43 15.35 -15.38 -8.58
N VAL A 44 16.15 -14.35 -8.86
CA VAL A 44 16.03 -13.04 -8.20
C VAL A 44 14.77 -12.34 -8.71
N LYS A 45 13.69 -12.36 -7.93
CA LYS A 45 12.38 -11.92 -8.42
C LYS A 45 11.94 -10.54 -7.95
N ARG A 46 12.50 -9.97 -6.87
CA ARG A 46 11.70 -8.99 -6.11
C ARG A 46 12.49 -7.89 -5.40
N TRP A 47 11.97 -6.68 -5.43
CA TRP A 47 12.26 -5.64 -4.43
C TRP A 47 11.22 -5.73 -3.32
N LEU A 48 11.67 -5.90 -2.08
CA LEU A 48 10.79 -5.84 -0.92
C LEU A 48 10.32 -4.41 -0.68
N PRO A 49 9.07 -4.24 -0.20
CA PRO A 49 8.66 -2.96 0.36
C PRO A 49 9.64 -2.50 1.44
N PRO A 50 9.62 -1.19 1.77
CA PRO A 50 10.33 -0.71 2.95
C PRO A 50 10.05 -1.62 4.16
N PRO A 51 11.08 -1.96 4.93
CA PRO A 51 10.96 -2.90 6.03
C PRO A 51 9.88 -2.49 7.03
N LEU A 52 9.43 -3.46 7.83
CA LEU A 52 8.49 -3.16 8.92
C LEU A 52 9.12 -2.21 9.93
N LEU A 53 8.27 -1.41 10.57
CA LEU A 53 8.69 -0.66 11.76
C LEU A 53 9.13 -1.65 12.84
N GLU A 54 10.21 -1.35 13.55
CA GLU A 54 10.63 -2.17 14.69
C GLU A 54 9.52 -2.29 15.75
N LYS A 55 8.74 -1.23 15.89
CA LYS A 55 7.56 -1.16 16.74
C LYS A 55 6.40 -0.50 16.01
N LYS A 56 5.21 -1.10 16.09
CA LYS A 56 3.98 -0.52 15.57
C LYS A 56 3.72 0.85 16.22
N SER A 57 3.33 1.82 15.41
CA SER A 57 3.08 3.19 15.89
C SER A 57 1.66 3.34 16.46
N LYS A 58 1.53 4.17 17.51
CA LYS A 58 0.24 4.60 18.08
C LYS A 58 -0.30 5.88 17.44
N ILE A 59 0.52 6.55 16.63
CA ILE A 59 0.19 7.82 15.99
C ILE A 59 0.44 7.72 14.49
N LEU A 60 -0.35 8.46 13.72
CA LEU A 60 -0.09 8.69 12.32
C LEU A 60 0.47 10.11 12.14
N ASP A 61 1.68 10.20 11.60
CA ASP A 61 2.30 11.43 11.14
C ASP A 61 2.63 11.33 9.65
N LYS A 62 3.24 12.38 9.08
CA LYS A 62 3.60 12.42 7.66
C LYS A 62 4.58 11.31 7.25
N SER A 63 5.49 10.91 8.14
CA SER A 63 6.41 9.80 7.88
C SER A 63 5.67 8.46 7.91
N GLY A 64 4.70 8.31 8.81
CA GLY A 64 3.79 7.17 8.87
C GLY A 64 2.93 7.05 7.61
N VAL A 65 2.38 8.16 7.09
CA VAL A 65 1.65 8.16 5.81
C VAL A 65 2.56 7.71 4.67
N ARG A 66 3.79 8.19 4.60
CA ARG A 66 4.76 7.77 3.57
C ARG A 66 5.04 6.27 3.65
N ALA A 67 5.37 5.77 4.84
CA ALA A 67 5.65 4.35 5.07
C ALA A 67 4.46 3.47 4.68
N PHE A 68 3.25 3.89 5.07
CA PHE A 68 2.02 3.24 4.65
C PHE A 68 1.88 3.21 3.12
N VAL A 69 1.99 4.35 2.45
CA VAL A 69 1.79 4.42 0.99
C VAL A 69 2.79 3.55 0.25
N GLU A 70 4.08 3.62 0.60
CA GLU A 70 5.11 2.80 -0.05
C GLU A 70 4.84 1.30 0.15
N ARG A 71 4.51 0.89 1.37
CA ARG A 71 4.28 -0.51 1.71
C ARG A 71 2.99 -1.06 1.10
N PHE A 72 1.92 -0.29 1.15
CA PHE A 72 0.63 -0.66 0.62
C PHE A 72 0.68 -0.86 -0.89
N TYR A 73 1.27 0.08 -1.63
CA TYR A 73 1.33 -0.01 -3.08
C TYR A 73 2.35 -1.03 -3.59
N ALA A 74 3.37 -1.36 -2.80
CA ALA A 74 4.21 -2.53 -3.11
C ALA A 74 3.39 -3.83 -3.09
N LYS A 75 2.47 -4.00 -2.13
CA LYS A 75 1.55 -5.16 -2.12
C LYS A 75 0.59 -5.12 -3.31
N VAL A 76 0.04 -3.95 -3.63
CA VAL A 76 -0.87 -3.78 -4.77
C VAL A 76 -0.20 -4.11 -6.09
N ALA A 77 1.06 -3.69 -6.30
CA ALA A 77 1.81 -3.94 -7.52
C ALA A 77 2.00 -5.44 -7.81
N GLU A 78 2.09 -6.25 -6.76
CA GLU A 78 2.33 -7.69 -6.86
C GLU A 78 1.06 -8.53 -6.79
N ASP A 79 -0.06 -7.93 -6.40
CA ASP A 79 -1.31 -8.63 -6.29
C ASP A 79 -1.80 -9.10 -7.66
N GLY A 80 -2.13 -10.39 -7.78
CA GLY A 80 -2.51 -10.98 -9.07
C GLY A 80 -3.79 -10.41 -9.68
N LEU A 81 -4.64 -9.76 -8.89
CA LEU A 81 -5.86 -9.11 -9.36
C LEU A 81 -5.64 -7.61 -9.63
N LEU A 82 -4.95 -6.91 -8.73
CA LEU A 82 -4.77 -5.44 -8.82
C LEU A 82 -3.54 -5.04 -9.65
N GLY A 83 -2.42 -5.74 -9.48
CA GLY A 83 -1.15 -5.42 -10.12
C GLY A 83 -1.24 -5.18 -11.62
N PRO A 84 -1.90 -6.05 -12.41
CA PRO A 84 -2.07 -5.85 -13.85
C PRO A 84 -2.81 -4.57 -14.23
N VAL A 85 -3.78 -4.12 -13.41
CA VAL A 85 -4.52 -2.87 -13.63
C VAL A 85 -3.59 -1.68 -13.44
N PHE A 86 -2.82 -1.68 -12.35
CA PHE A 86 -1.87 -0.61 -12.06
C PHE A 86 -0.75 -0.57 -13.11
N GLU A 87 -0.20 -1.71 -13.50
CA GLU A 87 0.85 -1.77 -14.52
C GLU A 87 0.40 -1.18 -15.86
N ARG A 88 -0.81 -1.50 -16.31
CA ARG A 88 -1.39 -0.93 -17.54
C ARG A 88 -1.59 0.59 -17.48
N ARG A 89 -1.72 1.18 -16.29
CA ARG A 89 -2.01 2.61 -16.12
C ARG A 89 -0.80 3.44 -15.73
N ILE A 90 0.16 2.82 -15.04
CA ILE A 90 1.36 3.47 -14.51
C ILE A 90 2.54 3.24 -15.45
N HIS A 91 2.55 2.17 -16.25
CA HIS A 91 3.63 1.85 -17.18
C HIS A 91 5.02 1.84 -16.52
N GLY A 92 5.12 1.26 -15.32
CA GLY A 92 6.34 1.24 -14.52
C GLY A 92 6.72 2.56 -13.80
N GLU A 93 6.05 3.68 -14.10
CA GLU A 93 6.29 5.00 -13.46
C GLU A 93 5.65 5.11 -12.06
N TRP A 94 5.99 4.17 -11.17
CA TRP A 94 5.44 4.10 -9.81
C TRP A 94 5.72 5.33 -8.97
N GLY A 95 6.83 6.01 -9.24
CA GLY A 95 7.23 7.20 -8.51
C GLY A 95 6.12 8.27 -8.43
N PRO A 96 5.81 8.96 -9.53
CA PRO A 96 4.78 9.99 -9.56
C PRO A 96 3.43 9.56 -8.95
N HIS A 97 3.05 8.30 -9.14
CA HIS A 97 1.86 7.73 -8.51
C HIS A 97 1.95 7.72 -6.99
N LEU A 98 3.04 7.19 -6.42
CA LEU A 98 3.25 7.16 -4.96
C LEU A 98 3.24 8.57 -4.35
N ASP A 99 3.80 9.57 -5.03
CA ASP A 99 3.79 10.95 -4.50
C ASP A 99 2.38 11.52 -4.46
N THR A 100 1.59 11.26 -5.51
CA THR A 100 0.17 11.63 -5.55
C THR A 100 -0.60 10.95 -4.42
N MET A 101 -0.29 9.69 -4.12
CA MET A 101 -0.92 8.93 -3.04
C MET A 101 -0.51 9.42 -1.65
N VAL A 102 0.73 9.86 -1.45
CA VAL A 102 1.13 10.54 -0.21
C VAL A 102 0.31 11.80 0.00
N LEU A 103 0.15 12.63 -1.04
CA LEU A 103 -0.67 13.84 -0.94
C LEU A 103 -2.13 13.50 -0.62
N PHE A 104 -2.71 12.52 -1.33
CA PHE A 104 -4.08 12.08 -1.11
C PHE A 104 -4.30 11.61 0.33
N TRP A 105 -3.46 10.71 0.84
CA TRP A 105 -3.62 10.16 2.18
C TRP A 105 -3.25 11.14 3.28
N SER A 106 -2.31 12.06 3.06
CA SER A 106 -2.10 13.20 3.96
C SER A 106 -3.35 14.08 4.06
N ALA A 107 -4.02 14.33 2.94
CA ALA A 107 -5.27 15.10 2.95
C ALA A 107 -6.40 14.36 3.69
N VAL A 108 -6.54 13.05 3.44
CA VAL A 108 -7.61 12.24 4.05
C VAL A 108 -7.38 12.00 5.55
N LEU A 109 -6.14 11.68 5.94
CA LEU A 109 -5.83 11.19 7.29
C LEU A 109 -5.29 12.28 8.22
N LEU A 110 -4.54 13.24 7.67
CA LEU A 110 -3.92 14.34 8.41
C LEU A 110 -4.58 15.70 8.14
N ARG A 111 -5.57 15.77 7.24
CA ARG A 111 -6.29 17.00 6.86
C ARG A 111 -5.39 18.08 6.23
N GLU A 112 -4.32 17.66 5.54
CA GLU A 112 -3.49 18.58 4.76
C GLU A 112 -4.22 19.05 3.48
N MET A 113 -4.04 20.31 3.07
CA MET A 113 -4.75 20.90 1.93
C MET A 113 -3.93 20.88 0.62
N ASN A 114 -3.16 19.82 0.39
CA ASN A 114 -2.18 19.73 -0.72
C ASN A 114 -2.58 18.78 -1.86
N TYR A 115 -3.64 17.99 -1.71
CA TYR A 115 -4.19 17.15 -2.76
C TYR A 115 -5.24 17.90 -3.61
N ARG A 116 -5.12 17.85 -4.94
CA ARG A 116 -6.02 18.55 -5.89
C ARG A 116 -6.63 17.63 -6.96
N GLY A 117 -6.49 16.31 -6.81
CA GLY A 117 -7.00 15.34 -7.78
C GLY A 117 -8.49 15.02 -7.60
N SER A 118 -9.05 14.27 -8.56
CA SER A 118 -10.42 13.75 -8.50
C SER A 118 -10.41 12.21 -8.52
N PRO A 119 -10.49 11.55 -7.34
CA PRO A 119 -10.49 10.09 -7.27
C PRO A 119 -11.61 9.46 -8.13
N PRO A 120 -12.88 9.90 -8.11
CA PRO A 120 -13.92 9.28 -8.94
C PRO A 120 -13.61 9.35 -10.44
N ALA A 121 -13.03 10.45 -10.92
CA ALA A 121 -12.66 10.59 -12.34
C ALA A 121 -11.54 9.61 -12.74
N ALA A 122 -10.52 9.46 -11.89
CA ALA A 122 -9.43 8.53 -12.14
C ALA A 122 -9.91 7.06 -12.20
N HIS A 123 -10.83 6.69 -11.32
CA HIS A 123 -11.38 5.33 -11.26
C HIS A 123 -12.37 5.05 -12.39
N ARG A 124 -13.20 6.02 -12.80
CA ARG A 124 -14.09 5.86 -13.98
C ARG A 124 -13.35 5.60 -15.28
N ALA A 125 -12.12 6.05 -15.41
CA ALA A 125 -11.34 5.79 -16.60
C ALA A 125 -10.92 4.30 -16.70
N ILE A 126 -11.01 3.51 -15.63
CA ILE A 126 -10.54 2.12 -15.58
C ILE A 126 -11.69 1.24 -16.09
N GLU A 127 -11.56 0.75 -17.32
CA GLU A 127 -12.62 -0.01 -18.00
C GLU A 127 -12.84 -1.38 -17.35
N GLU A 128 -11.78 -2.01 -16.87
CA GLU A 128 -11.80 -3.33 -16.23
C GLU A 128 -12.10 -3.30 -14.72
N LEU A 129 -12.55 -2.17 -14.18
CA LEU A 129 -12.76 -2.01 -12.75
C LEU A 129 -13.99 -2.81 -12.27
N GLU A 130 -13.80 -3.66 -11.28
CA GLU A 130 -14.86 -4.52 -10.73
C GLU A 130 -14.97 -4.39 -9.20
N PRO A 131 -16.15 -4.66 -8.59
CA PRO A 131 -16.33 -4.58 -7.14
C PRO A 131 -15.34 -5.43 -6.34
N LYS A 132 -14.98 -6.62 -6.84
CA LYS A 132 -14.00 -7.52 -6.21
C LYS A 132 -12.62 -6.89 -6.06
N MET A 133 -12.26 -5.94 -6.93
CA MET A 133 -10.99 -5.20 -6.84
C MET A 133 -10.99 -4.24 -5.65
N PHE A 134 -12.11 -3.57 -5.36
CA PHE A 134 -12.23 -2.74 -4.15
C PHE A 134 -12.10 -3.56 -2.87
N LYS A 135 -12.76 -4.73 -2.82
CA LYS A 135 -12.63 -5.68 -1.70
C LYS A 135 -11.16 -6.07 -1.49
N ARG A 136 -10.49 -6.51 -2.56
CA ARG A 136 -9.08 -6.91 -2.49
C ARG A 136 -8.15 -5.78 -2.08
N TRP A 137 -8.40 -4.58 -2.60
CA TRP A 137 -7.66 -3.37 -2.23
C TRP A 137 -7.81 -3.06 -0.73
N LEU A 138 -9.02 -3.23 -0.17
CA LEU A 138 -9.28 -3.03 1.26
C LEU A 138 -8.62 -4.10 2.15
N GLU A 139 -8.57 -5.36 1.72
CA GLU A 139 -7.86 -6.44 2.43
C GLU A 139 -6.37 -6.10 2.58
N LEU A 140 -5.71 -5.71 1.48
CA LEU A 140 -4.30 -5.31 1.50
C LEU A 140 -4.07 -4.04 2.33
N PHE A 141 -5.04 -3.12 2.31
CA PHE A 141 -4.97 -1.89 3.11
C PHE A 141 -5.03 -2.22 4.60
N HIS A 142 -6.00 -3.03 5.01
CA HIS A 142 -6.17 -3.51 6.38
C HIS A 142 -4.90 -4.19 6.89
N GLU A 143 -4.36 -5.14 6.11
CA GLU A 143 -3.12 -5.84 6.43
C GLU A 143 -1.97 -4.84 6.64
N THR A 144 -1.81 -3.88 5.73
CA THR A 144 -0.75 -2.85 5.83
C THR A 144 -0.92 -1.96 7.05
N MET A 145 -2.15 -1.59 7.42
CA MET A 145 -2.41 -0.82 8.63
C MET A 145 -1.99 -1.59 9.88
N HIS A 146 -2.37 -2.87 9.97
CA HIS A 146 -2.02 -3.71 11.12
C HIS A 146 -0.53 -4.06 11.20
N GLU A 147 0.20 -4.00 10.09
CA GLU A 147 1.65 -4.12 10.07
C GLU A 147 2.35 -2.89 10.68
N LEU A 148 1.82 -1.69 10.44
CA LEU A 148 2.48 -0.43 10.77
C LEU A 148 1.98 0.21 12.07
N PHE A 149 0.72 0.00 12.43
CA PHE A 149 0.07 0.68 13.55
C PHE A 149 -0.53 -0.30 14.55
N GLU A 150 -0.63 0.13 15.80
CA GLU A 150 -1.36 -0.64 16.81
C GLU A 150 -2.85 -0.72 16.44
N ALA A 151 -3.51 -1.83 16.81
CA ALA A 151 -4.86 -2.17 16.35
C ALA A 151 -5.87 -1.01 16.46
N PRO A 152 -5.99 -0.27 17.59
CA PRO A 152 -6.97 0.81 17.68
C PRO A 152 -6.79 1.91 16.62
N LEU A 153 -5.54 2.24 16.29
CA LEU A 153 -5.26 3.21 15.23
C LEU A 153 -5.50 2.58 13.85
N ALA A 154 -4.99 1.37 13.62
CA ALA A 154 -5.13 0.63 12.37
C ALA A 154 -6.60 0.49 11.94
N ASP A 155 -7.47 0.07 12.85
CA ASP A 155 -8.91 -0.10 12.63
C ASP A 155 -9.55 1.23 12.22
N SER A 156 -9.25 2.32 12.94
CA SER A 156 -9.79 3.65 12.64
C SER A 156 -9.34 4.20 11.28
N LEU A 157 -8.16 3.80 10.80
CA LEU A 157 -7.62 4.19 9.50
C LEU A 157 -8.27 3.34 8.40
N TYR A 158 -8.43 2.05 8.63
CA TYR A 158 -9.16 1.14 7.75
C TYR A 158 -10.60 1.62 7.52
N GLU A 159 -11.34 1.97 8.57
CA GLU A 159 -12.72 2.47 8.44
C GLU A 159 -12.84 3.69 7.52
N ARG A 160 -11.83 4.59 7.53
CA ARG A 160 -11.80 5.75 6.62
C ARG A 160 -11.61 5.32 5.17
N ALA A 161 -10.70 4.38 4.93
CA ALA A 161 -10.46 3.83 3.61
C ALA A 161 -11.69 3.07 3.08
N ALA A 162 -12.32 2.28 3.93
CA ALA A 162 -13.57 1.57 3.68
C ALA A 162 -14.70 2.50 3.22
N ARG A 163 -14.91 3.63 3.90
CA ARG A 163 -15.90 4.65 3.47
C ARG A 163 -15.59 5.25 2.10
N ILE A 164 -14.31 5.50 1.80
CA ILE A 164 -13.88 6.01 0.49
C ILE A 164 -14.12 4.97 -0.60
N ALA A 165 -13.72 3.71 -0.36
CA ALA A 165 -13.93 2.62 -1.30
C ALA A 165 -15.42 2.40 -1.61
N HIS A 166 -16.26 2.42 -0.57
CA HIS A 166 -17.72 2.34 -0.73
C HIS A 166 -18.26 3.47 -1.62
N MET A 167 -17.87 4.72 -1.32
CA MET A 167 -18.28 5.89 -2.11
C MET A 167 -17.80 5.79 -3.56
N LEU A 168 -16.56 5.38 -3.79
CA LEU A 168 -16.01 5.23 -5.14
C LEU A 168 -16.71 4.12 -5.92
N SER A 169 -16.91 2.95 -5.31
CA SER A 169 -17.64 1.84 -5.95
C SER A 169 -19.05 2.28 -6.36
N ALA A 170 -19.78 2.95 -5.48
CA ALA A 170 -21.11 3.48 -5.80
C ALA A 170 -21.09 4.52 -6.94
N ASN A 171 -20.12 5.45 -6.92
CA ASN A 171 -20.03 6.52 -7.92
C ASN A 171 -19.51 6.07 -9.28
N VAL A 172 -18.70 5.01 -9.32
CA VAL A 172 -18.03 4.57 -10.54
C VAL A 172 -18.75 3.40 -11.19
N LEU A 173 -19.25 2.46 -10.37
CA LEU A 173 -19.85 1.22 -10.84
C LEU A 173 -21.38 1.18 -10.66
N GLY A 174 -21.97 2.18 -10.00
CA GLY A 174 -23.39 2.17 -9.62
C GLY A 174 -23.72 1.10 -8.57
N GLN A 175 -22.71 0.48 -7.97
CA GLN A 175 -22.85 -0.63 -7.03
C GLN A 175 -22.07 -0.30 -5.75
N PRO A 176 -22.75 0.03 -4.64
CA PRO A 176 -22.08 0.21 -3.36
C PRO A 176 -21.48 -1.12 -2.88
N PHE A 177 -20.31 -1.06 -2.23
CA PHE A 177 -19.72 -2.20 -1.57
C PHE A 177 -20.37 -2.40 -0.19
N THR A 178 -21.11 -3.50 0.02
CA THR A 178 -21.98 -3.70 1.20
C THR A 178 -21.37 -4.54 2.34
N GLU A 179 -20.16 -5.09 2.18
CA GLU A 179 -19.53 -6.02 3.14
C GLU A 179 -18.98 -5.36 4.44
N LEU A 180 -19.48 -4.17 4.82
CA LEU A 180 -18.98 -3.40 5.98
C LEU A 180 -19.98 -3.24 7.13
N LEU A 181 -21.10 -3.99 7.14
CA LEU A 181 -22.07 -3.93 8.24
C LEU A 181 -22.37 -5.28 8.90
N GLU A 182 -21.61 -6.32 8.60
CA GLU A 182 -21.71 -7.61 9.31
C GLU A 182 -20.35 -8.01 9.88
N ALA A 183 -19.94 -7.32 10.95
CA ALA A 183 -18.99 -7.81 11.93
C ALA A 183 -19.50 -7.44 13.33
#